data_AF-A0A1G3IDH6-F1
#
_entry.id   AF-A0A1G3IDH6-F1
#
_cell.length_a   1.000
_cell.length_b   1.000
_cell.length_c   1.000
_cell.angle_alpha   90.00
_cell.angle_beta   90.00
_cell.angle_gamma   90.00
#
_symmetry.space_group_name_H-M   'P 1'
#
loop_
_entity.id
_entity.type
_entity.pdbx_description
1 polymer ?
#
loop_
_entity_poly.entity_id
_entity_poly.type
_entity_poly.pdbx_seq_one_letter_code
_entity_poly.pdbx_strand_id
1 'polypeptide(L)'
;MSAKTGVMICGHGSRDKQAVNEFNEFAGILRRRLSGREIESGFLQYSLPTIRHGLETLKARGAEHIICLPCMLFSAGHVKNDIPSAINAFTDAAPGVRVMTARELGVDAKLLTLAAKRIAEAEDASSSAGAARKDSLLLVVGRGSSDSGANSDISKITRMLWEGMGFGWAETAFSGVSAPGVGEALDRAAMSGYRQVVALPYFLFTGVRVKGVQAEVKQAASRWPNIKMLTAGHLGPHPLLVECFVERLEEMISGVADMNCRDCAARKRALLPAVVKNDSENSPPCFKGELERVVATTSPDPSLVRRGKND
;
A
#
# COMPACT_ATOMS: atom_id res chain seq x y z
N MET A 1 -18.38 31.21 19.82
CA MET A 1 -17.77 31.05 18.49
C MET A 1 -17.33 29.61 18.35
N SER A 2 -17.56 28.95 17.22
CA SER A 2 -17.03 27.60 16.98
C SER A 2 -15.51 27.69 16.85
N ALA A 3 -14.77 26.81 17.53
CA ALA A 3 -13.30 26.86 17.54
C ALA A 3 -12.73 26.72 16.12
N LYS A 4 -11.74 27.56 15.77
CA LYS A 4 -11.20 27.61 14.40
C LYS A 4 -10.45 26.32 14.08
N THR A 5 -10.93 25.57 13.10
CA THR A 5 -10.35 24.28 12.68
C THR A 5 -9.53 24.42 11.39
N GLY A 6 -8.24 24.08 11.47
CA GLY A 6 -7.35 23.94 10.32
C GLY A 6 -7.22 22.48 9.86
N VAL A 7 -6.81 22.28 8.60
CA VAL A 7 -6.53 20.97 8.02
C VAL A 7 -5.09 20.90 7.55
N MET A 8 -4.39 19.83 7.93
CA MET A 8 -3.00 19.59 7.58
C MET A 8 -2.89 18.33 6.71
N ILE A 9 -2.52 18.47 5.44
CA ILE A 9 -2.31 17.34 4.53
C ILE A 9 -0.88 16.81 4.73
N CYS A 10 -0.76 15.60 5.26
CA CYS A 10 0.53 15.01 5.65
C CYS A 10 1.06 14.07 4.56
N GLY A 11 1.94 14.56 3.69
CA GLY A 11 2.65 13.76 2.70
C GLY A 11 3.84 13.02 3.30
N HIS A 12 4.22 11.89 2.71
CA HIS A 12 5.49 11.23 3.06
C HIS A 12 6.71 12.04 2.60
N GLY A 13 6.62 12.57 1.37
CA GLY A 13 7.69 13.24 0.64
C GLY A 13 8.55 12.29 -0.19
N SER A 14 9.26 12.84 -1.16
CA SER A 14 9.99 12.10 -2.19
C SER A 14 11.21 12.88 -2.68
N ARG A 15 12.25 12.14 -3.08
CA ARG A 15 13.38 12.72 -3.82
C ARG A 15 13.06 12.97 -5.29
N ASP A 16 11.99 12.34 -5.80
CA ASP A 16 11.52 12.56 -7.16
C ASP A 16 10.64 13.81 -7.23
N LYS A 17 11.08 14.82 -8.01
CA LYS A 17 10.37 16.09 -8.18
C LYS A 17 8.97 15.91 -8.77
N GLN A 18 8.77 14.92 -9.64
CA GLN A 18 7.45 14.68 -10.24
C GLN A 18 6.45 14.17 -9.18
N ALA A 19 6.90 13.35 -8.25
CA ALA A 19 6.07 12.88 -7.13
C ALA A 19 5.66 14.04 -6.21
N VAL A 20 6.57 14.97 -5.95
CA VAL A 20 6.28 16.19 -5.18
C VAL A 20 5.29 17.09 -5.92
N ASN A 21 5.43 17.23 -7.24
CA ASN A 21 4.50 18.02 -8.05
C ASN A 21 3.09 17.43 -8.04
N GLU A 22 2.93 16.11 -8.22
CA GLU A 22 1.61 15.48 -8.18
C GLU A 22 0.96 15.58 -6.80
N PHE A 23 1.73 15.47 -5.71
CA PHE A 23 1.21 15.73 -4.36
C PHE A 23 0.73 17.17 -4.20
N ASN A 24 1.51 18.15 -4.67
CA ASN A 24 1.14 19.56 -4.58
C ASN A 24 -0.07 19.89 -5.45
N GLU A 25 -0.20 19.26 -6.62
CA GLU A 25 -1.38 19.34 -7.46
C GLU A 25 -2.61 18.82 -6.72
N PHE A 26 -2.51 17.61 -6.14
CA PHE A 26 -3.56 17.03 -5.31
C PHE A 26 -3.96 17.95 -4.14
N ALA A 27 -2.98 18.46 -3.40
CA ALA A 27 -3.22 19.39 -2.28
C ALA A 27 -3.91 20.68 -2.76
N GLY A 28 -3.54 21.18 -3.95
CA GLY A 28 -4.20 22.31 -4.59
C GLY A 28 -5.66 22.03 -4.96
N ILE A 29 -5.97 20.84 -5.48
CA ILE A 29 -7.36 20.44 -5.77
C ILE A 29 -8.16 20.35 -4.47
N LEU A 30 -7.62 19.70 -3.43
CA LEU A 30 -8.29 19.56 -2.14
C LEU A 30 -8.53 20.93 -1.48
N ARG A 31 -7.57 21.86 -1.58
CA ARG A 31 -7.74 23.24 -1.10
C ARG A 31 -8.89 23.97 -1.80
N ARG A 32 -9.01 23.82 -3.13
CA ARG A 32 -10.16 24.39 -3.87
C ARG A 32 -11.48 23.75 -3.48
N ARG A 33 -11.50 22.43 -3.29
CA ARG A 33 -12.69 21.67 -2.87
C ARG A 33 -13.19 22.07 -1.48
N LEU A 34 -12.30 22.58 -0.62
CA LEU A 34 -12.56 22.94 0.77
C LEU A 34 -12.29 24.44 1.03
N SER A 35 -12.66 25.31 0.08
CA SER A 35 -12.32 26.75 0.05
C SER A 35 -12.75 27.59 1.27
N GLY A 36 -13.55 27.04 2.19
CA GLY A 36 -13.92 27.68 3.45
C GLY A 36 -13.07 27.29 4.67
N ARG A 37 -11.97 26.54 4.48
CA ARG A 37 -11.11 26.04 5.57
C ARG A 37 -9.67 26.50 5.42
N GLU A 38 -8.97 26.65 6.54
CA GLU A 38 -7.52 26.83 6.54
C GLU A 38 -6.84 25.50 6.21
N ILE A 39 -6.10 25.44 5.10
CA ILE A 39 -5.49 24.20 4.62
C ILE A 39 -4.02 24.40 4.30
N GLU A 40 -3.19 23.66 5.04
CA GLU A 40 -1.76 23.52 4.77
C GLU A 40 -1.40 22.10 4.38
N SER A 41 -0.26 21.95 3.73
CA SER A 41 0.27 20.67 3.29
C SER A 41 1.77 20.63 3.53
N GLY A 42 2.30 19.47 3.86
CA GLY A 42 3.73 19.33 4.13
C GLY A 42 4.15 17.87 4.20
N PHE A 43 5.46 17.66 4.28
CA PHE A 43 6.06 16.36 4.16
C PHE A 43 6.71 15.90 5.47
N LEU A 44 6.65 14.59 5.70
CA LEU A 44 7.35 13.94 6.78
C LEU A 44 8.87 13.99 6.58
N GLN A 45 9.33 13.75 5.34
CA GLN A 45 10.74 13.69 5.00
C GLN A 45 11.02 14.01 3.52
N TYR A 46 12.29 14.23 3.18
CA TYR A 46 12.84 14.44 1.81
C TYR A 46 12.39 15.69 1.04
N SER A 47 11.28 16.30 1.41
CA SER A 47 10.69 17.41 0.68
C SER A 47 10.27 18.52 1.65
N LEU A 48 10.14 19.74 1.12
CA LEU A 48 9.67 20.90 1.86
C LEU A 48 8.36 21.42 1.23
N PRO A 49 7.49 22.07 2.01
CA PRO A 49 7.61 22.36 3.46
C PRO A 49 7.42 21.12 4.34
N THR A 50 7.93 21.16 5.58
CA THR A 50 7.74 20.05 6.54
C THR A 50 6.35 20.06 7.16
N ILE A 51 5.89 18.91 7.69
CA ILE A 51 4.64 18.85 8.47
C ILE A 51 4.65 19.87 9.61
N ARG A 52 5.76 19.95 10.37
CA ARG A 52 5.92 20.93 11.45
C ARG A 52 5.70 22.37 10.96
N HIS A 53 6.26 22.75 9.82
CA HIS A 53 6.08 24.10 9.27
C HIS A 53 4.61 24.40 8.95
N GLY A 54 3.89 23.44 8.37
CA GLY A 54 2.45 23.57 8.13
C GLY A 54 1.64 23.72 9.42
N LEU A 55 1.95 22.93 10.46
CA LEU A 55 1.30 23.02 11.77
C LEU A 55 1.52 24.39 12.44
N GLU A 56 2.76 24.92 12.43
CA GLU A 56 3.06 26.25 12.96
C GLU A 56 2.32 27.36 12.18
N THR A 57 2.20 27.20 10.87
CA THR A 57 1.47 28.13 10.01
C THR A 57 -0.02 28.16 10.34
N LEU A 58 -0.65 27.00 10.52
CA LEU A 58 -2.06 26.91 10.93
C LEU A 58 -2.28 27.52 12.32
N LYS A 59 -1.38 27.23 13.28
CA LYS A 59 -1.40 27.83 14.62
C LYS A 59 -1.27 29.36 14.55
N ALA A 60 -0.33 29.89 13.77
CA ALA A 60 -0.13 31.33 13.62
C ALA A 60 -1.37 32.04 13.02
N ARG A 61 -2.19 31.32 12.23
CA ARG A 61 -3.48 31.79 11.71
C ARG A 61 -4.66 31.61 12.68
N GLY A 62 -4.38 31.24 13.93
CA GLY A 62 -5.36 31.11 15.00
C GLY A 62 -6.13 29.79 14.99
N ALA A 63 -5.61 28.71 14.37
CA ALA A 63 -6.25 27.41 14.50
C ALA A 63 -6.11 26.87 15.93
N GLU A 64 -7.24 26.62 16.59
CA GLU A 64 -7.33 25.99 17.91
C GLU A 64 -7.42 24.46 17.78
N HIS A 65 -7.98 23.99 16.66
CA HIS A 65 -8.07 22.58 16.30
C HIS A 65 -7.39 22.35 14.96
N ILE A 66 -6.59 21.30 14.83
CA ILE A 66 -5.96 20.91 13.57
C ILE A 66 -6.28 19.44 13.29
N ILE A 67 -6.84 19.16 12.12
CA ILE A 67 -7.06 17.79 11.63
C ILE A 67 -5.98 17.45 10.61
N CYS A 68 -5.10 16.53 10.98
CA CYS A 68 -4.08 15.96 10.11
C CYS A 68 -4.69 14.84 9.26
N LEU A 69 -4.54 14.94 7.93
CA LEU A 69 -4.97 13.94 6.97
C LEU A 69 -3.73 13.24 6.38
N PRO A 70 -3.41 12.01 6.81
CA PRO A 70 -2.32 11.24 6.25
C PRO A 70 -2.55 10.96 4.77
N CYS A 71 -1.65 11.43 3.91
CA CYS A 71 -1.67 11.14 2.49
C CYS A 71 -1.02 9.78 2.21
N MET A 72 -1.65 8.71 2.72
CA MET A 72 -1.13 7.35 2.77
C MET A 72 -2.25 6.35 2.45
N LEU A 73 -1.91 5.29 1.70
CA LEU A 73 -2.87 4.24 1.34
C LEU A 73 -3.17 3.30 2.50
N PHE A 74 -2.14 2.82 3.20
CA PHE A 74 -2.29 1.73 4.17
C PHE A 74 -1.64 2.04 5.50
N SER A 75 -2.18 1.42 6.55
CA SER A 75 -1.72 1.57 7.94
C SER A 75 -0.41 0.80 8.15
N ALA A 76 0.71 1.42 7.76
CA ALA A 76 2.07 0.92 7.97
C ALA A 76 2.86 1.84 8.93
N GLY A 77 4.16 1.56 9.13
CA GLY A 77 5.01 2.28 10.10
C GLY A 77 4.89 3.81 10.07
N HIS A 78 4.77 4.42 8.89
CA HIS A 78 4.61 5.88 8.77
C HIS A 78 3.32 6.42 9.38
N VAL A 79 2.20 5.73 9.19
CA VAL A 79 0.90 6.11 9.76
C VAL A 79 0.84 5.75 11.24
N LYS A 80 1.39 4.60 11.61
CA LYS A 80 1.32 4.06 12.98
C LYS A 80 2.29 4.74 13.96
N ASN A 81 3.43 5.21 13.49
CA ASN A 81 4.52 5.69 14.34
C ASN A 81 4.99 7.09 13.96
N ASP A 82 5.37 7.32 12.71
CA ASP A 82 6.16 8.52 12.36
C ASP A 82 5.32 9.80 12.35
N ILE A 83 4.14 9.77 11.73
CA ILE A 83 3.20 10.91 11.76
C ILE A 83 2.74 11.20 13.20
N PRO A 84 2.27 10.21 13.98
CA PRO A 84 1.94 10.43 15.39
C PRO A 84 3.10 11.03 16.19
N SER A 85 4.33 10.55 16.00
CA SER A 85 5.51 11.07 16.70
C SER A 85 5.79 12.53 16.34
N ALA A 86 5.71 12.89 15.06
CA ALA A 86 5.89 14.27 14.61
C ALA A 86 4.80 15.22 15.15
N ILE A 87 3.57 14.72 15.26
CA ILE A 87 2.43 15.48 15.80
C ILE A 87 2.54 15.65 17.32
N ASN A 88 2.91 14.61 18.05
CA ASN A 88 3.10 14.67 19.51
C ASN A 88 4.19 15.70 19.86
N ALA A 89 5.32 15.68 19.15
CA ALA A 89 6.40 16.64 19.36
C ALA A 89 6.00 18.10 19.06
N PHE A 90 5.01 18.34 18.21
CA PHE A 90 4.41 19.67 18.01
C PHE A 90 3.44 20.03 19.15
N THR A 91 2.58 19.08 19.54
CA THR A 91 1.56 19.28 20.56
C THR A 91 2.17 19.60 21.93
N ASP A 92 3.27 18.93 22.29
CA ASP A 92 4.02 19.21 23.52
C ASP A 92 4.57 20.65 23.56
N ALA A 93 4.90 21.21 22.40
CA ALA A 93 5.38 22.59 22.25
C ALA A 93 4.25 23.62 22.08
N ALA A 94 2.98 23.19 21.98
CA ALA A 94 1.83 24.03 21.68
C ALA A 94 0.57 23.60 22.45
N PRO A 95 0.56 23.69 23.80
CA PRO A 95 -0.51 23.13 24.65
C PRO A 95 -1.91 23.73 24.43
N GLY A 96 -2.02 24.87 23.73
CA GLY A 96 -3.29 25.51 23.36
C GLY A 96 -3.89 25.04 22.03
N VAL A 97 -3.25 24.13 21.30
CA VAL A 97 -3.73 23.64 20.00
C VAL A 97 -4.01 22.16 20.07
N ARG A 98 -5.27 21.77 19.81
CA ARG A 98 -5.66 20.35 19.74
C ARG A 98 -5.37 19.81 18.35
N VAL A 99 -4.48 18.83 18.24
CA VAL A 99 -4.19 18.15 16.97
C VAL A 99 -4.80 16.75 16.97
N MET A 100 -5.52 16.41 15.91
CA MET A 100 -6.14 15.11 15.69
C MET A 100 -5.66 14.54 14.35
N THR A 101 -5.52 13.23 14.25
CA THR A 101 -5.09 12.57 13.00
C THR A 101 -6.21 11.68 12.50
N ALA A 102 -6.63 11.87 11.25
CA ALA A 102 -7.54 10.97 10.57
C ALA A 102 -6.85 9.64 10.25
N ARG A 103 -7.64 8.58 10.06
CA ARG A 103 -7.14 7.31 9.53
C ARG A 103 -6.60 7.47 8.11
N GLU A 104 -5.78 6.52 7.68
CA GLU A 104 -5.38 6.38 6.28
C GLU A 104 -6.57 6.10 5.35
N LEU A 105 -6.33 6.12 4.03
CA LEU A 105 -7.37 5.87 3.03
C LEU A 105 -7.94 4.45 3.11
N GLY A 106 -7.06 3.46 3.24
CA GLY A 106 -7.41 2.04 3.32
C GLY A 106 -7.95 1.49 1.99
N VAL A 107 -8.74 0.42 2.10
CA VAL A 107 -9.52 -0.13 0.98
C VAL A 107 -10.79 0.70 0.83
N ASP A 108 -10.91 1.42 -0.28
CA ASP A 108 -11.98 2.38 -0.52
C ASP A 108 -12.57 2.19 -1.94
N ALA A 109 -13.90 2.19 -2.04
CA ALA A 109 -14.61 1.97 -3.29
C ALA A 109 -14.27 2.99 -4.38
N LYS A 110 -13.97 4.25 -4.02
CA LYS A 110 -13.58 5.28 -4.99
C LYS A 110 -12.19 5.04 -5.54
N LEU A 111 -11.28 4.52 -4.72
CA LEU A 111 -9.94 4.15 -5.18
C LEU A 111 -9.96 2.90 -6.05
N LEU A 112 -10.83 1.93 -5.75
CA LEU A 112 -11.09 0.78 -6.62
C LEU A 112 -11.65 1.23 -7.97
N THR A 113 -12.61 2.15 -7.96
CA THR A 113 -13.18 2.73 -9.19
C THR A 113 -12.11 3.45 -10.01
N LEU A 114 -11.25 4.24 -9.36
CA LEU A 114 -10.13 4.91 -10.01
C LEU A 114 -9.12 3.91 -10.57
N ALA A 115 -8.77 2.87 -9.83
CA ALA A 115 -7.87 1.81 -10.27
C ALA A 115 -8.43 1.05 -11.49
N ALA A 116 -9.71 0.70 -11.47
CA ALA A 116 -10.40 0.10 -12.62
C ALA A 116 -10.37 1.02 -13.85
N LYS A 117 -10.53 2.33 -13.65
CA LYS A 117 -10.38 3.32 -14.72
C LYS A 117 -8.95 3.34 -15.29
N ARG A 118 -7.91 3.28 -14.45
CA ARG A 118 -6.52 3.21 -14.93
C ARG A 118 -6.21 1.96 -15.74
N ILE A 119 -6.79 0.83 -15.34
CA ILE A 119 -6.68 -0.43 -16.07
C ILE A 119 -7.34 -0.29 -17.45
N ALA A 120 -8.59 0.19 -17.51
CA ALA A 120 -9.31 0.39 -18.76
C ALA A 120 -8.59 1.37 -19.70
N GLU A 121 -8.07 2.48 -19.17
CA GLU A 121 -7.27 3.46 -19.95
C GLU A 121 -6.04 2.81 -20.62
N ALA A 122 -5.40 1.85 -19.96
CA ALA A 122 -4.25 1.15 -20.54
C ALA A 122 -4.63 0.06 -21.54
N GLU A 123 -5.80 -0.57 -21.36
CA GLU A 123 -6.38 -1.48 -22.36
C GLU A 123 -6.74 -0.69 -23.64
N ASP A 124 -7.39 0.47 -23.49
CA ASP A 124 -7.84 1.32 -24.60
C ASP A 124 -6.68 1.99 -25.34
N ALA A 125 -5.62 2.41 -24.64
CA ALA A 125 -4.44 3.02 -25.24
C ALA A 125 -3.58 2.01 -26.04
N SER A 126 -3.89 0.72 -25.96
CA SER A 126 -3.11 -0.29 -26.67
C SER A 126 -3.44 -0.32 -28.16
N SER A 127 -2.42 -0.17 -29.01
CA SER A 127 -2.56 -0.07 -30.47
C SER A 127 -3.02 -1.35 -31.18
N SER A 128 -3.03 -2.49 -30.48
CA SER A 128 -3.55 -3.77 -30.97
C SER A 128 -4.74 -4.21 -30.13
N ALA A 129 -5.68 -4.96 -30.72
CA ALA A 129 -6.76 -5.58 -29.96
C ALA A 129 -6.16 -6.40 -28.80
N GLY A 130 -6.53 -6.03 -27.56
CA GLY A 130 -6.14 -6.78 -26.36
C GLY A 130 -6.81 -8.15 -26.31
N ALA A 131 -6.29 -9.02 -25.46
CA ALA A 131 -7.04 -10.22 -25.09
C ALA A 131 -8.27 -9.83 -24.27
N ALA A 132 -9.34 -10.65 -24.32
CA ALA A 132 -10.45 -10.47 -23.40
C ALA A 132 -9.95 -10.59 -21.95
N ARG A 133 -10.58 -9.90 -21.00
CA ARG A 133 -10.15 -9.94 -19.59
C ARG A 133 -10.10 -11.36 -19.02
N LYS A 134 -11.05 -12.22 -19.39
CA LYS A 134 -11.05 -13.65 -19.01
C LYS A 134 -9.81 -14.43 -19.48
N ASP A 135 -9.13 -13.95 -20.53
CA ASP A 135 -7.92 -14.54 -21.10
C ASP A 135 -6.66 -13.72 -20.71
N SER A 136 -6.81 -12.81 -19.74
CA SER A 136 -5.78 -11.91 -19.23
C SER A 136 -5.57 -12.08 -17.72
N LEU A 137 -4.35 -11.81 -17.27
CA LEU A 137 -3.99 -11.77 -15.86
C LEU A 137 -3.80 -10.32 -15.39
N LEU A 138 -4.41 -9.95 -14.28
CA LEU A 138 -4.20 -8.66 -13.62
C LEU A 138 -3.09 -8.77 -12.57
N LEU A 139 -2.03 -7.97 -12.69
CA LEU A 139 -0.97 -7.88 -11.69
C LEU A 139 -1.11 -6.57 -10.92
N VAL A 140 -1.53 -6.62 -9.67
CA VAL A 140 -1.61 -5.41 -8.83
C VAL A 140 -0.34 -5.28 -8.00
N VAL A 141 0.32 -4.14 -8.13
CA VAL A 141 1.62 -3.89 -7.52
C VAL A 141 1.53 -2.88 -6.39
N GLY A 142 1.81 -3.32 -5.17
CA GLY A 142 1.97 -2.46 -3.99
C GLY A 142 3.42 -2.08 -3.71
N ARG A 143 3.64 -1.22 -2.70
CA ARG A 143 4.98 -0.92 -2.17
C ARG A 143 5.61 -2.13 -1.46
N GLY A 144 4.79 -2.87 -0.72
CA GLY A 144 5.23 -3.84 0.28
C GLY A 144 5.62 -3.17 1.59
N SER A 145 5.37 -3.87 2.69
CA SER A 145 5.58 -3.41 4.07
C SER A 145 6.03 -4.58 4.94
N SER A 146 6.76 -4.29 6.02
CA SER A 146 6.95 -5.25 7.12
C SER A 146 5.66 -5.49 7.92
N ASP A 147 4.67 -4.61 7.75
CA ASP A 147 3.33 -4.75 8.31
C ASP A 147 2.46 -5.64 7.41
N SER A 148 2.12 -6.84 7.90
CA SER A 148 1.30 -7.80 7.16
C SER A 148 -0.13 -7.32 6.91
N GLY A 149 -0.67 -6.41 7.74
CA GLY A 149 -1.99 -5.82 7.53
C GLY A 149 -2.03 -4.99 6.26
N ALA A 150 -1.02 -4.13 6.06
CA ALA A 150 -0.87 -3.34 4.84
C ALA A 150 -0.70 -4.22 3.58
N ASN A 151 0.01 -5.34 3.70
CA ASN A 151 0.14 -6.30 2.59
C ASN A 151 -1.19 -7.03 2.32
N SER A 152 -1.96 -7.35 3.36
CA SER A 152 -3.27 -7.96 3.20
C SER A 152 -4.25 -7.05 2.48
N ASP A 153 -4.18 -5.73 2.71
CA ASP A 153 -5.07 -4.77 2.07
C ASP A 153 -4.82 -4.65 0.56
N ILE A 154 -3.56 -4.71 0.12
CA ILE A 154 -3.29 -4.78 -1.33
C ILE A 154 -3.81 -6.09 -1.93
N SER A 155 -3.68 -7.22 -1.23
CA SER A 155 -4.24 -8.50 -1.71
C SER A 155 -5.78 -8.46 -1.80
N LYS A 156 -6.46 -7.79 -0.86
CA LYS A 156 -7.90 -7.54 -0.93
C LYS A 156 -8.25 -6.70 -2.15
N ILE A 157 -7.52 -5.61 -2.41
CA ILE A 157 -7.71 -4.77 -3.59
C ILE A 157 -7.54 -5.59 -4.87
N THR A 158 -6.50 -6.42 -4.96
CA THR A 158 -6.29 -7.33 -6.09
C THR A 158 -7.49 -8.22 -6.32
N ARG A 159 -8.02 -8.85 -5.26
CA ARG A 159 -9.19 -9.73 -5.36
C ARG A 159 -10.43 -8.98 -5.84
N MET A 160 -10.70 -7.80 -5.28
CA MET A 160 -11.85 -6.98 -5.64
C MET A 160 -11.79 -6.51 -7.10
N LEU A 161 -10.62 -6.08 -7.58
CA LEU A 161 -10.42 -5.68 -8.98
C LEU A 161 -10.53 -6.87 -9.93
N TRP A 162 -9.98 -8.03 -9.55
CA TRP A 162 -10.06 -9.24 -10.35
C TRP A 162 -11.51 -9.64 -10.61
N GLU A 163 -12.28 -9.91 -9.54
CA GLU A 163 -13.66 -10.36 -9.65
C GLU A 163 -14.55 -9.27 -10.25
N GLY A 164 -14.35 -8.00 -9.84
CA GLY A 164 -15.15 -6.88 -10.29
C GLY A 164 -14.95 -6.51 -11.77
N MET A 165 -13.79 -6.83 -12.35
CA MET A 165 -13.49 -6.50 -13.74
C MET A 165 -13.53 -7.70 -14.69
N GLY A 166 -13.63 -8.93 -14.17
CA GLY A 166 -13.74 -10.16 -14.96
C GLY A 166 -12.42 -10.64 -15.55
N PHE A 167 -11.29 -10.42 -14.88
CA PHE A 167 -10.01 -11.00 -15.29
C PHE A 167 -10.02 -12.53 -15.14
N GLY A 168 -9.24 -13.24 -15.97
CA GLY A 168 -9.11 -14.69 -15.85
C GLY A 168 -8.40 -15.09 -14.57
N TRP A 169 -7.39 -14.30 -14.18
CA TRP A 169 -6.69 -14.42 -12.91
C TRP A 169 -6.16 -13.07 -12.44
N ALA A 170 -5.75 -13.01 -11.18
CA ALA A 170 -4.97 -11.89 -10.69
C ALA A 170 -3.93 -12.32 -9.66
N GLU A 171 -2.85 -11.55 -9.60
CA GLU A 171 -1.77 -11.73 -8.65
C GLU A 171 -1.39 -10.40 -7.99
N THR A 172 -0.92 -10.49 -6.75
CA THR A 172 -0.37 -9.35 -6.01
C THR A 172 1.14 -9.44 -6.00
N ALA A 173 1.82 -8.34 -6.33
CA ALA A 173 3.26 -8.24 -6.20
C ALA A 173 3.67 -6.95 -5.48
N PHE A 174 4.94 -6.90 -5.11
CA PHE A 174 5.48 -5.79 -4.34
C PHE A 174 6.78 -5.26 -4.95
N SER A 175 6.85 -3.94 -5.06
CA SER A 175 8.03 -3.22 -5.57
C SER A 175 9.18 -3.08 -4.56
N GLY A 176 9.19 -3.84 -3.46
CA GLY A 176 10.04 -3.52 -2.31
C GLY A 176 10.11 -4.56 -1.21
N VAL A 177 9.56 -4.22 -0.04
CA VAL A 177 9.87 -4.87 1.26
C VAL A 177 9.34 -6.31 1.34
N SER A 178 8.34 -6.64 0.53
CA SER A 178 7.59 -7.89 0.63
C SER A 178 7.74 -8.70 -0.66
N ALA A 179 7.43 -9.99 -0.59
CA ALA A 179 7.41 -10.91 -1.72
C ALA A 179 5.95 -11.26 -2.10
N PRO A 180 5.69 -11.65 -3.37
CA PRO A 180 6.64 -11.77 -4.46
C PRO A 180 7.08 -10.41 -5.04
N GLY A 181 8.28 -10.38 -5.60
CA GLY A 181 8.77 -9.21 -6.35
C GLY A 181 8.04 -9.05 -7.69
N VAL A 182 8.07 -7.84 -8.26
CA VAL A 182 7.36 -7.53 -9.52
C VAL A 182 7.86 -8.41 -10.68
N GLY A 183 9.18 -8.52 -10.87
CA GLY A 183 9.77 -9.35 -11.91
C GLY A 183 9.43 -10.84 -11.77
N GLU A 184 9.51 -11.39 -10.55
CA GLU A 184 9.14 -12.78 -10.26
C GLU A 184 7.66 -13.04 -10.59
N ALA A 185 6.78 -12.13 -10.18
CA ALA A 185 5.35 -12.22 -10.45
C ALA A 185 5.04 -12.11 -11.96
N LEU A 186 5.76 -11.26 -12.70
CA LEU A 186 5.63 -11.14 -14.15
C LEU A 186 6.07 -12.42 -14.86
N ASP A 187 7.19 -13.03 -14.44
CA ASP A 187 7.66 -14.28 -15.03
C ASP A 187 6.69 -15.43 -14.73
N ARG A 188 6.15 -15.52 -13.50
CA ARG A 188 5.09 -16.49 -13.16
C ARG A 188 3.82 -16.25 -13.97
N ALA A 189 3.38 -15.00 -14.10
CA ALA A 189 2.22 -14.64 -14.89
C ALA A 189 2.38 -15.04 -16.37
N ALA A 190 3.58 -14.84 -16.93
CA ALA A 190 3.91 -15.23 -18.29
C ALA A 190 3.81 -16.75 -18.51
N MET A 191 4.17 -17.56 -17.52
CA MET A 191 4.08 -19.02 -17.59
C MET A 191 2.68 -19.58 -17.32
N SER A 192 1.71 -18.73 -16.94
CA SER A 192 0.38 -19.16 -16.48
C SER A 192 -0.65 -19.37 -17.60
N GLY A 193 -0.25 -19.27 -18.87
CA GLY A 193 -1.12 -19.54 -20.03
C GLY A 193 -2.05 -18.39 -20.46
N TYR A 194 -1.98 -17.24 -19.80
CA TYR A 194 -2.72 -16.04 -20.19
C TYR A 194 -2.05 -15.32 -21.37
N ARG A 195 -2.86 -14.72 -22.24
CA ARG A 195 -2.37 -14.04 -23.46
C ARG A 195 -1.91 -12.61 -23.21
N GLN A 196 -2.34 -12.04 -22.09
CA GLN A 196 -2.05 -10.67 -21.72
C GLN A 196 -1.87 -10.54 -20.20
N VAL A 197 -0.95 -9.69 -19.78
CA VAL A 197 -0.78 -9.25 -18.39
C VAL A 197 -1.00 -7.75 -18.32
N VAL A 198 -1.86 -7.29 -17.41
CA VAL A 198 -2.05 -5.86 -17.13
C VAL A 198 -1.50 -5.56 -15.74
N ALA A 199 -0.40 -4.81 -15.67
CA ALA A 199 0.23 -4.43 -14.42
C ALA A 199 -0.30 -3.08 -13.92
N LEU A 200 -0.91 -3.05 -12.74
CA LEU A 200 -1.40 -1.85 -12.08
C LEU A 200 -0.48 -1.46 -10.92
N PRO A 201 0.31 -0.37 -11.05
CA PRO A 201 1.00 0.22 -9.91
C PRO A 201 0.00 0.93 -9.00
N TYR A 202 -0.38 0.31 -7.88
CA TYR A 202 -1.32 0.87 -6.91
C TYR A 202 -0.62 1.85 -5.95
N PHE A 203 -0.32 3.04 -6.46
CA PHE A 203 0.35 4.13 -5.76
C PHE A 203 -0.43 5.43 -5.92
N LEU A 204 -0.42 6.30 -4.89
CA LEU A 204 -1.08 7.60 -4.95
C LEU A 204 -0.47 8.51 -6.02
N PHE A 205 0.86 8.56 -6.05
CA PHE A 205 1.62 9.45 -6.93
C PHE A 205 2.72 8.67 -7.63
N THR A 206 3.24 9.27 -8.69
CA THR A 206 4.40 8.79 -9.43
C THR A 206 5.66 8.75 -8.54
N GLY A 207 6.76 8.29 -9.12
CA GLY A 207 8.07 8.31 -8.48
C GLY A 207 8.93 7.12 -8.90
N VAL A 208 10.03 6.93 -8.18
CA VAL A 208 11.00 5.86 -8.46
C VAL A 208 10.38 4.46 -8.47
N ARG A 209 9.37 4.19 -7.62
CA ARG A 209 8.71 2.89 -7.55
C ARG A 209 7.81 2.63 -8.75
N VAL A 210 6.97 3.60 -9.12
CA VAL A 210 6.10 3.49 -10.31
C VAL A 210 6.94 3.34 -11.58
N LYS A 211 8.01 4.14 -11.72
CA LYS A 211 8.96 4.03 -12.82
C LYS A 211 9.68 2.67 -12.85
N GLY A 212 10.01 2.13 -11.67
CA GLY A 212 10.56 0.78 -11.52
C GLY A 212 9.62 -0.30 -12.06
N VAL A 213 8.34 -0.26 -11.65
CA VAL A 213 7.31 -1.19 -12.16
C VAL A 213 7.20 -1.11 -13.68
N GLN A 214 7.15 0.10 -14.25
CA GLN A 214 7.11 0.28 -15.70
C GLN A 214 8.34 -0.30 -16.40
N ALA A 215 9.53 -0.15 -15.80
CA ALA A 215 10.75 -0.72 -16.34
C ALA A 215 10.74 -2.25 -16.28
N GLU A 216 10.29 -2.85 -15.17
CA GLU A 216 10.18 -4.30 -15.02
C GLU A 216 9.17 -4.92 -16.00
N VAL A 217 8.03 -4.26 -16.22
CA VAL A 217 7.03 -4.70 -17.21
C VAL A 217 7.62 -4.65 -18.62
N LYS A 218 8.35 -3.58 -18.98
CA LYS A 218 9.05 -3.48 -20.28
C LYS A 218 10.10 -4.59 -20.45
N GLN A 219 10.88 -4.87 -19.41
CA GLN A 219 11.87 -5.94 -19.45
C GLN A 219 11.21 -7.31 -19.61
N ALA A 220 10.11 -7.56 -18.90
CA ALA A 220 9.36 -8.80 -19.02
C ALA A 220 8.73 -8.95 -20.42
N ALA A 221 8.25 -7.86 -21.02
CA ALA A 221 7.73 -7.87 -22.39
C ALA A 221 8.80 -8.30 -23.41
N SER A 222 10.05 -7.87 -23.21
CA SER A 222 11.19 -8.31 -24.04
C SER A 222 11.55 -9.78 -23.83
N ARG A 223 11.39 -10.31 -22.59
CA ARG A 223 11.65 -11.73 -22.30
C ARG A 223 10.55 -12.65 -22.83
N TRP A 224 9.30 -12.18 -22.85
CA TRP A 224 8.11 -12.96 -23.20
C TRP A 224 7.34 -12.29 -24.36
N PRO A 225 7.92 -12.24 -25.59
CA PRO A 225 7.37 -11.47 -26.70
C PRO A 225 5.99 -11.95 -27.19
N ASN A 226 5.60 -13.19 -26.86
CA ASN A 226 4.31 -13.76 -27.23
C ASN A 226 3.18 -13.34 -26.27
N ILE A 227 3.50 -12.66 -25.18
CA ILE A 227 2.54 -12.25 -24.16
C ILE A 227 2.47 -10.73 -24.16
N LYS A 228 1.27 -10.21 -24.35
CA LYS A 228 1.05 -8.78 -24.34
C LYS A 228 1.15 -8.25 -22.91
N MET A 229 2.11 -7.37 -22.64
CA MET A 229 2.26 -6.77 -21.31
C MET A 229 1.91 -5.29 -21.34
N LEU A 230 0.93 -4.92 -20.53
CA LEU A 230 0.46 -3.54 -20.38
C LEU A 230 0.82 -3.02 -18.99
N THR A 231 1.08 -1.72 -18.89
CA THR A 231 1.20 -1.04 -17.60
C THR A 231 0.12 0.03 -17.50
N ALA A 232 -0.76 -0.11 -16.51
CA ALA A 232 -1.74 0.89 -16.16
C ALA A 232 -1.11 2.13 -15.51
N GLY A 233 -1.82 3.25 -15.56
CA GLY A 233 -1.45 4.42 -14.76
C GLY A 233 -1.54 4.14 -13.26
N HIS A 234 -0.77 4.86 -12.46
CA HIS A 234 -1.00 4.94 -11.01
C HIS A 234 -2.26 5.78 -10.70
N LEU A 235 -2.68 5.85 -9.44
CA LEU A 235 -3.94 6.52 -9.07
C LEU A 235 -3.92 8.01 -9.47
N GLY A 236 -2.88 8.74 -9.05
CA GLY A 236 -2.62 10.13 -9.41
C GLY A 236 -3.57 11.15 -8.75
N PRO A 237 -3.33 12.46 -8.98
CA PRO A 237 -4.20 13.53 -8.49
C PRO A 237 -5.55 13.50 -9.23
N HIS A 238 -6.54 12.82 -8.66
CA HIS A 238 -7.84 12.60 -9.29
C HIS A 238 -9.00 13.04 -8.37
N PRO A 239 -10.14 13.54 -8.91
CA PRO A 239 -11.29 13.93 -8.08
C PRO A 239 -11.79 12.85 -7.12
N LEU A 240 -11.81 11.57 -7.54
CA LEU A 240 -12.17 10.46 -6.65
C LEU A 240 -11.24 10.32 -5.44
N LEU A 241 -9.94 10.61 -5.60
CA LEU A 241 -9.00 10.62 -4.48
C LEU A 241 -9.32 11.78 -3.54
N VAL A 242 -9.65 12.95 -4.08
CA VAL A 242 -10.04 14.13 -3.28
C VAL A 242 -11.26 13.82 -2.42
N GLU A 243 -12.29 13.19 -2.99
CA GLU A 243 -13.48 12.81 -2.22
C GLU A 243 -13.17 11.81 -1.09
N CYS A 244 -12.21 10.89 -1.26
CA CYS A 244 -11.77 10.05 -0.13
C CYS A 244 -11.22 10.89 1.04
N PHE A 245 -10.45 11.95 0.77
CA PHE A 245 -9.92 12.81 1.83
C PHE A 245 -11.00 13.71 2.46
N VAL A 246 -11.99 14.14 1.67
CA VAL A 246 -13.16 14.85 2.19
C VAL A 246 -13.90 13.95 3.18
N GLU A 247 -14.11 12.67 2.86
CA GLU A 247 -14.73 11.72 3.79
C GLU A 247 -13.89 11.50 5.05
N ARG A 248 -12.57 11.33 4.93
CA ARG A 248 -11.70 11.20 6.12
C ARG A 248 -11.78 12.45 7.01
N LEU A 249 -11.93 13.64 6.43
CA LEU A 249 -12.13 14.87 7.17
C LEU A 249 -13.51 14.91 7.85
N GLU A 250 -14.58 14.53 7.14
CA GLU A 250 -15.94 14.52 7.65
C GLU A 250 -16.14 13.48 8.77
N GLU A 251 -15.51 12.31 8.67
CA GLU A 251 -15.45 11.29 9.74
C GLU A 251 -14.89 11.89 11.04
N MET A 252 -13.84 12.72 10.93
CA MET A 252 -13.21 13.37 12.08
C MET A 252 -14.07 14.50 12.66
N ILE A 253 -14.80 15.22 11.82
CA ILE A 253 -15.67 16.32 12.26
C ILE A 253 -16.95 15.76 12.92
N SER A 254 -17.51 14.68 12.37
CA SER A 254 -18.73 14.04 12.87
C SER A 254 -18.48 13.13 14.09
N GLY A 255 -17.23 12.78 14.38
CA GLY A 255 -16.86 11.90 15.50
C GLY A 255 -17.09 10.41 15.24
N VAL A 256 -17.40 10.01 14.00
CA VAL A 256 -17.65 8.62 13.58
C VAL A 256 -16.36 7.94 13.10
N ALA A 257 -15.21 8.35 13.64
CA ALA A 257 -13.92 7.79 13.24
C ALA A 257 -13.76 6.36 13.76
N ASP A 258 -14.11 5.37 12.92
CA ASP A 258 -13.90 3.96 13.22
C ASP A 258 -12.42 3.61 12.99
N MET A 259 -11.62 3.84 14.01
CA MET A 259 -10.22 3.46 14.02
C MET A 259 -10.12 1.94 14.16
N ASN A 260 -9.69 1.23 13.09
CA ASN A 260 -9.42 -0.22 13.07
C ASN A 260 -8.27 -0.67 14.01
N CYS A 261 -7.88 0.15 14.99
CA CYS A 261 -6.80 -0.11 15.93
C CYS A 261 -6.99 -1.33 16.83
N ARG A 262 -8.16 -1.99 16.82
CA ARG A 262 -8.38 -3.25 17.57
C ARG A 262 -7.45 -4.37 17.09
N ASP A 263 -7.06 -4.36 15.81
CA ASP A 263 -6.20 -5.41 15.24
C ASP A 263 -4.76 -4.96 14.95
N CYS A 264 -4.38 -3.74 15.35
CA CYS A 264 -3.04 -3.24 15.13
C CYS A 264 -2.00 -4.02 15.96
N ALA A 265 -1.05 -4.69 15.29
CA ALA A 265 0.04 -5.43 15.91
C ALA A 265 0.85 -4.59 16.91
N ALA A 266 1.04 -3.28 16.64
CA ALA A 266 1.74 -2.37 17.55
C ALA A 266 0.99 -2.17 18.87
N ARG A 267 -0.35 -2.11 18.85
CA ARG A 267 -1.19 -1.99 20.05
C ARG A 267 -1.27 -3.31 20.81
N LYS A 268 -1.33 -4.45 20.11
CA LYS A 268 -1.18 -5.78 20.74
C LYS A 268 0.18 -5.90 21.44
N ARG A 269 1.27 -5.41 20.83
CA ARG A 269 2.61 -5.39 21.45
C ARG A 269 2.72 -4.50 22.69
N ALA A 270 2.02 -3.36 22.70
CA ALA A 270 1.98 -2.45 23.85
C ALA A 270 1.09 -2.96 25.00
N LEU A 271 0.12 -3.84 24.72
CA LEU A 271 -0.79 -4.44 25.70
C LEU A 271 -0.35 -5.82 26.19
N LEU A 272 0.67 -6.42 25.56
CA LEU A 272 1.29 -7.62 26.07
C LEU A 272 2.13 -7.25 27.31
N PRO A 273 1.96 -7.92 28.46
CA PRO A 273 2.86 -7.75 29.58
C PRO A 273 4.29 -7.95 29.12
N ALA A 274 5.24 -7.22 29.71
CA ALA A 274 6.67 -7.38 29.49
C ALA A 274 7.15 -8.76 29.99
N VAL A 275 6.76 -9.84 29.31
CA VAL A 275 7.18 -11.21 29.55
C VAL A 275 7.35 -11.88 28.18
N VAL A 276 8.25 -11.33 27.35
CA VAL A 276 9.08 -12.10 26.42
C VAL A 276 10.33 -11.26 26.11
N LYS A 277 11.20 -11.10 27.11
CA LYS A 277 12.61 -10.81 26.88
C LYS A 277 13.38 -11.85 27.66
N ASN A 278 14.08 -12.70 26.90
CA ASN A 278 14.74 -13.93 27.31
C ASN A 278 13.77 -15.04 27.72
N ASP A 279 13.56 -15.98 26.79
CA ASP A 279 13.71 -17.41 27.08
C ASP A 279 13.80 -18.13 25.73
N SER A 280 15.03 -18.38 25.31
CA SER A 280 15.35 -19.40 24.33
C SER A 280 15.10 -20.77 24.96
N GLU A 281 13.86 -21.10 25.34
CA GLU A 281 13.43 -22.43 25.85
C GLU A 281 11.94 -22.40 26.28
N ASN A 282 11.01 -22.00 25.40
CA ASN A 282 9.62 -22.51 25.41
C ASN A 282 8.78 -21.85 24.32
N SER A 283 8.53 -22.57 23.23
CA SER A 283 7.47 -22.24 22.26
C SER A 283 6.21 -23.03 22.60
N PRO A 284 4.99 -22.46 22.54
CA PRO A 284 3.75 -23.21 22.74
C PRO A 284 3.54 -24.27 21.63
N PRO A 285 2.91 -25.42 21.95
CA PRO A 285 2.90 -26.59 21.08
C PRO A 285 1.74 -26.50 20.08
N CYS A 286 1.91 -25.74 19.00
CA CYS A 286 0.94 -25.81 17.89
C CYS A 286 1.54 -25.64 16.49
N PHE A 287 2.87 -25.60 16.37
CA PHE A 287 3.56 -25.52 15.07
C PHE A 287 4.71 -26.54 14.92
N LYS A 288 4.65 -27.64 15.67
CA LYS A 288 5.56 -28.78 15.52
C LYS A 288 4.74 -30.06 15.31
N GLY A 289 4.35 -30.31 14.07
CA GLY A 289 3.72 -31.58 13.72
C GLY A 289 2.93 -31.50 12.43
N GLU A 290 3.61 -31.33 11.29
CA GLU A 290 3.16 -31.82 9.96
C GLU A 290 4.19 -31.52 8.84
N LEU A 291 5.49 -31.66 9.11
CA LEU A 291 6.53 -31.58 8.06
C LEU A 291 7.56 -32.71 8.13
N GLU A 292 7.31 -33.77 8.91
CA GLU A 292 8.17 -34.97 8.99
C GLU A 292 7.39 -36.27 8.71
N ARG A 293 6.38 -36.24 7.82
CA ARG A 293 5.64 -37.45 7.39
C ARG A 293 5.54 -37.65 5.88
N VAL A 294 6.49 -37.14 5.10
CA VAL A 294 6.58 -37.48 3.65
C VAL A 294 8.00 -37.88 3.19
N VAL A 295 8.99 -38.00 4.09
CA VAL A 295 10.32 -38.52 3.72
C VAL A 295 10.86 -39.45 4.82
N ALA A 296 10.29 -40.66 4.95
CA ALA A 296 10.96 -41.82 5.57
C ALA A 296 10.07 -43.08 5.53
N THR A 297 9.73 -43.57 4.34
CA THR A 297 9.33 -44.98 4.19
C THR A 297 9.89 -45.52 2.88
N THR A 298 11.18 -45.90 2.91
CA THR A 298 11.76 -47.09 2.25
C THR A 298 13.28 -47.00 2.38
N SER A 299 13.84 -47.63 3.42
CA SER A 299 15.23 -48.11 3.39
C SER A 299 15.18 -49.64 3.46
N PRO A 300 15.91 -50.36 2.59
CA PRO A 300 15.81 -51.81 2.46
C PRO A 300 16.60 -52.56 3.55
N ASP A 301 16.10 -53.75 3.85
CA ASP A 301 16.61 -54.74 4.80
C ASP A 301 18.08 -55.15 4.50
N PRO A 302 19.01 -55.11 5.48
CA PRO A 302 20.41 -55.47 5.29
C PRO A 302 20.70 -56.99 5.25
N SER A 303 19.72 -57.87 5.10
CA SER A 303 19.94 -59.33 5.11
C SER A 303 20.28 -60.01 3.76
N LEU A 304 20.58 -59.29 2.67
CA LEU A 304 20.92 -59.92 1.38
C LEU A 304 22.24 -59.40 0.79
N VAL A 305 23.35 -59.83 1.38
CA VAL A 305 24.67 -59.89 0.72
C VAL A 305 25.04 -61.35 0.49
N ARG A 306 24.85 -61.85 -0.74
CA ARG A 306 25.56 -63.03 -1.27
C ARG A 306 25.92 -62.86 -2.75
N ARG A 307 27.22 -62.61 -2.96
CA ARG A 307 28.17 -63.14 -3.97
C ARG A 307 27.68 -63.65 -5.35
N GLY A 308 28.41 -63.24 -6.39
CA GLY A 308 28.73 -64.01 -7.62
C GLY A 308 28.51 -63.18 -8.90
N LYS A 309 29.52 -62.60 -9.57
CA LYS A 309 30.45 -63.16 -10.59
C LYS A 309 29.77 -63.81 -11.82
N ASN A 310 30.12 -63.26 -13.00
CA ASN A 310 30.13 -63.84 -14.37
C ASN A 310 28.74 -64.16 -14.96
N ASP A 311 28.39 -63.89 -16.22
CA ASP A 311 29.12 -63.67 -17.48
C ASP A 311 28.58 -62.45 -18.25
#